data_AF-A0A7S3SMS7-F1
#
_entry.id   AF-A0A7S3SMS7-F1
#
_cell.length_a   1.000
_cell.length_b   1.000
_cell.length_c   1.000
_cell.angle_alpha   90.00
_cell.angle_beta   90.00
_cell.angle_gamma   90.00
#
_symmetry.space_group_name_H-M   'P 1'
#
loop_
_entity.id
_entity.type
_entity.pdbx_description
1 polymer ?
#
loop_
_entity_poly.entity_id
_entity_poly.type
_entity_poly.pdbx_seq_one_letter_code
_entity_poly.pdbx_strand_id
1 'polypeptide(L)'
;IDAWHKERVAAGDNLATLEGRNKAIQFLKDIGYLEQDKGPVAVETTCVDPEIARIPAPQLVVPSDNARYVLNAVNARWGSLYDAIYGFDIIPSTKVQAGTGGGAGFDLEDGATKPPPETKGGYNPVRGEAVIAFANDLLDEIAPLAKGKWSEVTRLWPKFVGASMQLMLQVESGETT
;
A
#
# COMPACT_ATOMS: atom_id res chain seq x y z
N ILE A 1 -6.54 35.67 -14.01
CA ILE A 1 -6.08 35.28 -12.65
C ILE A 1 -4.67 35.81 -12.41
N ASP A 2 -3.71 35.50 -13.28
CA ASP A 2 -2.32 35.97 -13.16
C ASP A 2 -2.18 37.49 -13.01
N ALA A 3 -2.87 38.28 -13.84
CA ALA A 3 -2.85 39.73 -13.77
C ALA A 3 -3.37 40.25 -12.42
N TRP A 4 -4.53 39.76 -12.00
CA TRP A 4 -5.13 40.10 -10.71
C TRP A 4 -4.19 39.76 -9.53
N HIS A 5 -3.55 38.58 -9.53
CA HIS A 5 -2.60 38.22 -8.47
C HIS A 5 -1.40 39.17 -8.41
N LYS A 6 -0.82 39.53 -9.56
CA LYS A 6 0.30 40.48 -9.66
C LYS A 6 -0.09 41.86 -9.13
N GLU A 7 -1.27 42.36 -9.49
CA GLU A 7 -1.79 43.64 -9.02
C GLU A 7 -2.01 43.66 -7.50
N ARG A 8 -2.53 42.59 -6.92
CA ARG A 8 -2.79 42.48 -5.48
C ARG A 8 -1.51 42.43 -4.67
N VAL A 9 -0.53 41.64 -5.11
CA VAL A 9 0.80 41.61 -4.48
C VAL A 9 1.49 42.97 -4.59
N ALA A 10 1.42 43.64 -5.75
CA ALA A 10 1.96 44.99 -5.92
C ALA A 10 1.26 46.03 -5.02
N ALA A 11 -0.02 45.83 -4.72
CA ALA A 11 -0.79 46.63 -3.78
C ALA A 11 -0.51 46.29 -2.29
N GLY A 12 0.37 45.33 -2.01
CA GLY A 12 0.71 44.91 -0.64
C GLY A 12 -0.30 43.96 0.01
N ASP A 13 -1.28 43.45 -0.74
CA ASP A 13 -2.22 42.45 -0.22
C ASP A 13 -1.48 41.14 0.11
N ASN A 14 -1.71 40.60 1.30
CA ASN A 14 -1.24 39.27 1.71
C ASN A 14 -2.37 38.24 1.52
N LEU A 15 -2.30 37.46 0.44
CA LEU A 15 -3.29 36.42 0.11
C LEU A 15 -3.28 35.21 1.04
N ALA A 16 -2.29 35.08 1.96
CA ALA A 16 -2.32 34.06 3.02
C ALA A 16 -3.25 34.44 4.18
N THR A 17 -3.64 35.73 4.29
CA THR A 17 -4.60 36.19 5.30
C THR A 17 -6.03 35.80 4.93
N LEU A 18 -6.93 35.78 5.92
CA LEU A 18 -8.35 35.56 5.68
C LEU A 18 -8.95 36.63 4.74
N GLU A 19 -8.57 37.90 4.93
CA GLU A 19 -9.03 39.00 4.10
C GLU A 19 -8.58 38.86 2.63
N GLY A 20 -7.31 38.53 2.40
CA GLY A 20 -6.77 38.30 1.07
C GLY A 20 -7.45 37.12 0.37
N ARG A 21 -7.72 36.03 1.08
CA ARG A 21 -8.49 34.89 0.55
C ARG A 21 -9.92 35.27 0.18
N ASN A 22 -10.59 36.11 0.98
CA ASN A 22 -11.93 36.58 0.65
C ASN A 22 -11.94 37.47 -0.61
N LYS A 23 -10.95 38.35 -0.79
CA LYS A 23 -10.78 39.13 -2.04
C LYS A 23 -10.57 38.21 -3.24
N ALA A 24 -9.77 37.15 -3.10
CA ALA A 24 -9.56 36.16 -4.15
C ALA A 24 -10.84 35.38 -4.48
N ILE A 25 -11.56 34.89 -3.47
CA ILE A 25 -12.83 34.18 -3.65
C ILE A 25 -13.83 35.07 -4.38
N GLN A 26 -13.94 36.35 -4.01
CA GLN A 26 -14.84 37.28 -4.67
C GLN A 26 -14.44 37.47 -6.13
N PHE A 27 -13.17 37.77 -6.42
CA PHE A 27 -12.67 37.89 -7.78
C PHE A 27 -12.94 36.63 -8.62
N LEU A 28 -12.69 35.45 -8.06
CA LEU A 28 -12.94 34.18 -8.75
C LEU A 28 -14.43 33.95 -9.01
N LYS A 29 -15.33 34.40 -8.13
CA LYS A 29 -16.77 34.41 -8.40
C LYS A 29 -17.14 35.42 -9.49
N ASP A 30 -16.55 36.61 -9.46
CA ASP A 30 -16.85 37.70 -10.40
C ASP A 30 -16.48 37.32 -11.85
N ILE A 31 -15.38 36.59 -12.04
CA ILE A 31 -14.98 36.09 -13.37
C ILE A 31 -15.68 34.78 -13.75
N GLY A 32 -16.57 34.26 -12.91
CA GLY A 32 -17.28 32.98 -13.14
C GLY A 32 -16.41 31.73 -13.01
N TYR A 33 -15.21 31.83 -12.42
CA TYR A 33 -14.34 30.68 -12.18
C TYR A 33 -14.84 29.83 -11.01
N LEU A 34 -15.33 30.49 -9.95
CA LEU A 34 -16.05 29.81 -8.86
C LEU A 34 -17.55 30.01 -9.05
N GLU A 35 -18.26 28.93 -9.39
CA GLU A 35 -19.72 28.91 -9.41
C GLU A 35 -20.32 28.89 -8.00
N GLN A 36 -21.60 29.25 -7.89
CA GLN A 36 -22.35 29.08 -6.65
C GLN A 36 -22.57 27.60 -6.37
N ASP A 37 -22.46 27.22 -5.09
CA ASP A 37 -22.82 25.88 -4.64
C ASP A 37 -24.30 25.60 -4.95
N LYS A 38 -24.57 24.51 -5.67
CA LYS A 38 -25.91 24.09 -6.10
C LYS A 38 -26.63 23.26 -5.03
N GLY A 39 -26.01 23.13 -3.85
CA GLY A 39 -26.54 22.37 -2.73
C GLY A 39 -26.20 20.88 -2.81
N PRO A 40 -26.63 20.10 -1.81
CA PRO A 40 -26.33 18.67 -1.74
C PRO A 40 -26.97 17.91 -2.90
N VAL A 41 -26.18 17.05 -3.52
CA VAL A 41 -26.61 16.13 -4.59
C VAL A 41 -26.29 14.69 -4.20
N ALA A 42 -27.13 13.76 -4.61
CA ALA A 42 -26.85 12.33 -4.53
C ALA A 42 -26.40 11.83 -5.90
N VAL A 43 -25.37 10.99 -5.94
CA VAL A 43 -24.94 10.32 -7.17
C VAL A 43 -25.85 9.12 -7.46
N GLU A 44 -26.29 8.97 -8.70
CA GLU A 44 -27.24 7.92 -9.12
C GLU A 44 -26.60 6.83 -10.01
N THR A 45 -25.27 6.78 -10.08
CA THR A 45 -24.54 5.84 -10.95
C THR A 45 -24.83 4.38 -10.58
N THR A 46 -25.30 3.59 -11.55
CA THR A 46 -25.60 2.16 -11.39
C THR A 46 -24.70 1.27 -12.25
N CYS A 47 -24.75 -0.05 -12.03
CA CYS A 47 -24.02 -1.06 -12.82
C CYS A 47 -22.49 -0.90 -12.79
N VAL A 48 -21.95 -0.54 -11.61
CA VAL A 48 -20.50 -0.40 -11.37
C VAL A 48 -19.97 -1.68 -10.72
N ASP A 49 -18.82 -2.17 -11.19
CA ASP A 49 -18.14 -3.34 -10.61
C ASP A 49 -17.84 -3.18 -9.11
N PRO A 50 -17.90 -4.27 -8.32
CA PRO A 50 -17.64 -4.23 -6.89
C PRO A 50 -16.29 -3.63 -6.50
N GLU A 51 -15.24 -3.87 -7.31
CA GLU A 51 -13.88 -3.35 -7.13
C GLU A 51 -13.81 -1.83 -7.10
N ILE A 52 -14.76 -1.14 -7.74
CA ILE A 52 -14.85 0.32 -7.75
C ILE A 52 -15.90 0.79 -6.73
N ALA A 53 -17.03 0.09 -6.65
CA ALA A 53 -18.19 0.57 -5.90
C ALA A 53 -18.18 0.24 -4.40
N ARG A 54 -17.53 -0.86 -3.99
CA ARG A 54 -17.73 -1.45 -2.65
C ARG A 54 -16.46 -1.91 -1.95
N ILE A 55 -15.41 -2.25 -2.70
CA ILE A 55 -14.19 -2.83 -2.12
C ILE A 55 -13.15 -1.72 -1.96
N PRO A 56 -12.79 -1.30 -0.74
CA PRO A 56 -11.65 -0.42 -0.52
C PRO A 56 -10.37 -1.19 -0.81
N ALA A 57 -9.60 -0.77 -1.82
CA ALA A 57 -8.38 -1.45 -2.23
C ALA A 57 -7.38 -0.47 -2.85
N PRO A 58 -6.07 -0.83 -2.88
CA PRO A 58 -5.06 -0.08 -3.63
C PRO A 58 -5.39 -0.02 -5.14
N GLN A 59 -5.04 1.11 -5.77
CA GLN A 59 -5.14 1.31 -7.21
C GLN A 59 -3.75 1.50 -7.82
N LEU A 60 -3.39 0.63 -8.76
CA LEU A 60 -2.12 0.68 -9.48
C LEU A 60 -2.27 1.46 -10.79
N VAL A 61 -1.28 2.30 -11.11
CA VAL A 61 -1.19 3.05 -12.37
C VAL A 61 0.12 2.67 -13.05
N VAL A 62 0.05 2.25 -14.31
CA VAL A 62 1.21 1.88 -15.12
C VAL A 62 1.13 2.48 -16.52
N PRO A 63 2.27 2.74 -17.19
CA PRO A 63 2.27 3.23 -18.55
C PRO A 63 1.81 2.10 -19.51
N SER A 64 0.79 2.39 -20.32
CA SER A 64 0.14 1.38 -21.17
C SER A 64 0.96 0.97 -22.39
N ASP A 65 1.98 1.73 -22.74
CA ASP A 65 2.90 1.46 -23.86
C ASP A 65 3.96 0.41 -23.52
N ASN A 66 4.18 0.12 -22.24
CA ASN A 66 5.07 -0.94 -21.79
C ASN A 66 4.28 -2.23 -21.51
N ALA A 67 4.25 -3.13 -22.49
CA ALA A 67 3.52 -4.41 -22.41
C ALA A 67 3.89 -5.25 -21.17
N ARG A 68 5.17 -5.24 -20.76
CA ARG A 68 5.61 -5.97 -19.56
C ARG A 68 4.98 -5.38 -18.30
N TYR A 69 4.92 -4.06 -18.18
CA TYR A 69 4.31 -3.41 -17.03
C TYR A 69 2.81 -3.61 -16.99
N VAL A 70 2.13 -3.58 -18.15
CA VAL A 70 0.70 -3.89 -18.24
C VAL A 70 0.41 -5.31 -17.77
N LEU A 71 1.15 -6.31 -18.27
CA LEU A 71 0.96 -7.71 -17.85
C LEU A 71 1.22 -7.90 -16.36
N ASN A 72 2.27 -7.29 -15.83
CA ASN A 72 2.54 -7.32 -14.40
C ASN A 72 1.42 -6.65 -13.58
N ALA A 73 0.89 -5.53 -14.05
CA ALA A 73 -0.17 -4.79 -13.36
C ALA A 73 -1.49 -5.56 -13.32
N VAL A 74 -1.88 -6.20 -14.43
CA VAL A 74 -3.09 -7.04 -14.48
C VAL A 74 -2.97 -8.21 -13.50
N ASN A 75 -1.79 -8.82 -13.40
CA ASN A 75 -1.55 -9.94 -12.48
C ASN A 75 -1.37 -9.50 -11.02
N ALA A 76 -1.11 -8.20 -10.76
CA ALA A 76 -0.87 -7.67 -9.42
C ALA A 76 -2.12 -7.65 -8.52
N ARG A 77 -3.29 -8.12 -9.00
CA ARG A 77 -4.47 -8.35 -8.16
C ARG A 77 -4.17 -9.30 -7.01
N TRP A 78 -3.27 -10.26 -7.24
CA TRP A 78 -2.76 -11.18 -6.24
C TRP A 78 -1.23 -11.12 -6.24
N GLY A 79 -0.65 -10.93 -5.05
CA GLY A 79 0.80 -10.85 -4.88
C GLY A 79 1.26 -11.64 -3.67
N SER A 80 2.51 -12.09 -3.70
CA SER A 80 3.14 -12.75 -2.56
C SER A 80 3.46 -11.72 -1.48
N LEU A 81 2.79 -11.82 -0.33
CA LEU A 81 3.11 -11.00 0.85
C LEU A 81 4.55 -11.27 1.31
N TYR A 82 5.01 -12.51 1.22
CA TYR A 82 6.36 -12.89 1.64
C TYR A 82 7.41 -12.23 0.75
N ASP A 83 7.20 -12.19 -0.56
CA ASP A 83 8.14 -11.51 -1.49
C ASP A 83 8.14 -9.99 -1.26
N ALA A 84 6.97 -9.42 -0.97
CA ALA A 84 6.85 -8.00 -0.67
C ALA A 84 7.58 -7.61 0.63
N ILE A 85 7.49 -8.43 1.68
CA ILE A 85 8.21 -8.15 2.94
C ILE A 85 9.70 -8.48 2.81
N TYR A 86 10.04 -9.60 2.17
CA TYR A 86 11.43 -10.02 1.99
C TYR A 86 12.20 -9.09 1.05
N GLY A 87 11.60 -8.65 -0.05
CA GLY A 87 12.26 -7.86 -1.09
C GLY A 87 12.40 -6.38 -0.79
N PHE A 88 11.65 -5.86 0.19
CA PHE A 88 11.62 -4.43 0.53
C PHE A 88 12.07 -4.16 1.96
N ASP A 89 12.25 -2.87 2.27
CA ASP A 89 12.80 -2.37 3.52
C ASP A 89 11.74 -2.30 4.66
N ILE A 90 10.85 -3.31 4.71
CA ILE A 90 9.82 -3.45 5.75
C ILE A 90 10.45 -4.04 7.03
N ILE A 91 11.27 -5.08 6.85
CA ILE A 91 12.07 -5.66 7.93
C ILE A 91 13.48 -5.07 7.83
N PRO A 92 13.98 -4.40 8.90
CA PRO A 92 15.32 -3.82 8.90
C PRO A 92 16.36 -4.85 8.48
N SER A 93 17.21 -4.47 7.52
CA SER A 93 18.29 -5.35 7.06
C SER A 93 19.27 -5.61 8.20
N THR A 94 19.42 -6.87 8.61
CA THR A 94 20.58 -7.29 9.40
C THR A 94 21.80 -7.29 8.50
N LYS A 95 22.94 -6.76 8.93
CA LYS A 95 24.18 -6.80 8.13
C LYS A 95 24.59 -8.26 7.90
N VAL A 96 24.24 -8.83 6.74
CA VAL A 96 24.75 -10.13 6.32
C VAL A 96 26.23 -9.95 5.99
N GLN A 97 27.11 -10.67 6.69
CA GLN A 97 28.52 -10.78 6.29
C GLN A 97 28.55 -11.29 4.85
N ALA A 98 29.17 -10.50 3.96
CA ALA A 98 29.30 -10.82 2.56
C ALA A 98 29.96 -12.20 2.38
N GLY A 99 29.16 -13.21 2.06
CA GLY A 99 29.63 -14.48 1.54
C GLY A 99 30.12 -14.28 0.11
N THR A 100 31.34 -14.72 -0.16
CA THR A 100 32.01 -14.68 -1.47
C THR A 100 31.28 -15.56 -2.49
N GLY A 101 30.40 -14.97 -3.30
CA GLY A 101 29.73 -15.64 -4.42
C GLY A 101 29.39 -14.62 -5.51
N GLY A 102 29.91 -14.83 -6.71
CA GLY A 102 30.08 -13.80 -7.74
C GLY A 102 28.88 -13.51 -8.63
N GLY A 103 28.85 -12.26 -9.12
CA GLY A 103 28.58 -11.93 -10.53
C GLY A 103 27.14 -11.61 -10.93
N ALA A 104 26.80 -10.31 -10.96
CA ALA A 104 26.33 -9.58 -12.14
C ALA A 104 26.15 -8.10 -11.75
N GLY A 105 26.79 -7.21 -12.50
CA GLY A 105 26.88 -5.79 -12.20
C GLY A 105 25.55 -5.06 -12.39
N PHE A 106 25.28 -4.13 -11.47
CA PHE A 106 24.51 -2.93 -11.74
C PHE A 106 25.37 -1.80 -11.17
N ASP A 107 26.03 -1.07 -12.07
CA ASP A 107 26.77 0.13 -11.73
C ASP A 107 25.74 1.22 -11.39
N LEU A 108 25.74 1.68 -10.14
CA LEU A 108 25.05 2.89 -9.72
C LEU A 108 26.11 3.81 -9.12
N GLU A 109 26.53 4.79 -9.92
CA GLU A 109 27.26 5.95 -9.46
C GLU A 109 26.36 6.78 -8.53
N ASP A 110 27.01 7.49 -7.60
CA ASP A 110 26.49 8.45 -6.64
C ASP A 110 25.82 7.93 -5.33
N GLY A 111 26.69 7.67 -4.34
CA GLY A 111 26.84 8.65 -3.27
C GLY A 111 25.85 8.68 -2.09
N ALA A 112 24.92 7.74 -1.97
CA ALA A 112 24.16 7.52 -0.74
C ALA A 112 23.80 6.04 -0.60
N THR A 113 24.66 5.27 0.03
CA THR A 113 24.58 3.81 0.11
C THR A 113 23.42 3.35 1.00
N LYS A 114 22.22 3.27 0.43
CA LYS A 114 21.22 2.31 0.90
C LYS A 114 21.89 0.94 0.76
N PRO A 115 21.96 0.11 1.83
CA PRO A 115 22.52 -1.23 1.70
C PRO A 115 21.77 -1.92 0.54
N PRO A 116 22.48 -2.66 -0.33
CA PRO A 116 21.79 -3.41 -1.36
C PRO A 116 20.72 -4.26 -0.68
N PRO A 117 19.51 -4.40 -1.26
CA PRO A 117 18.60 -5.43 -0.80
C PRO A 117 19.38 -6.76 -0.78
N GLU A 118 18.99 -7.72 0.05
CA GLU A 118 19.64 -9.03 0.21
C GLU A 118 19.52 -9.90 -1.06
N THR A 119 19.82 -9.35 -2.24
CA THR A 119 19.62 -9.94 -3.57
C THR A 119 20.92 -10.48 -4.16
N LYS A 120 22.09 -10.19 -3.57
CA LYS A 120 23.38 -10.76 -4.01
C LYS A 120 23.74 -12.10 -3.36
N GLY A 121 22.95 -12.62 -2.43
CA GLY A 121 23.11 -13.97 -1.89
C GLY A 121 21.73 -14.52 -1.56
N GLY A 122 21.35 -15.63 -2.19
CA GLY A 122 19.99 -16.18 -2.27
C GLY A 122 19.08 -16.09 -1.03
N TYR A 123 18.61 -17.22 -0.51
CA TYR A 123 17.71 -17.21 0.65
C TYR A 123 18.51 -17.05 1.94
N ASN A 124 18.17 -16.06 2.76
CA ASN A 124 18.67 -15.86 4.11
C ASN A 124 17.64 -16.41 5.11
N PRO A 125 17.91 -17.53 5.79
CA PRO A 125 16.98 -18.12 6.74
C PRO A 125 16.58 -17.18 7.89
N VAL A 126 17.50 -16.34 8.37
CA VAL A 126 17.22 -15.39 9.47
C VAL A 126 16.22 -14.34 9.02
N ARG A 127 16.37 -13.81 7.80
CA ARG A 127 15.39 -12.89 7.22
C ARG A 127 14.06 -13.59 6.93
N GLY A 128 14.11 -14.83 6.44
CA GLY A 128 12.92 -15.63 6.18
C GLY A 128 12.09 -15.89 7.44
N GLU A 129 12.74 -16.19 8.57
CA GLU A 129 12.08 -16.32 9.86
C GLU A 129 11.41 -15.01 10.30
N ALA A 130 12.08 -13.87 10.13
CA ALA A 130 11.50 -12.56 10.41
C ALA A 130 10.28 -12.23 9.52
N VAL A 131 10.30 -12.65 8.24
CA VAL A 131 9.15 -12.51 7.32
C VAL A 131 7.97 -13.37 7.79
N ILE A 132 8.23 -14.60 8.20
CA ILE A 132 7.19 -15.50 8.73
C ILE A 132 6.59 -14.91 10.02
N ALA A 133 7.41 -14.41 10.93
CA ALA A 133 6.94 -13.77 12.16
C ALA A 133 6.02 -12.57 11.85
N PHE A 134 6.44 -11.68 10.94
CA PHE A 134 5.61 -10.56 10.50
C PHE A 134 4.27 -11.03 9.92
N ALA A 135 4.29 -12.06 9.07
CA ALA A 135 3.07 -12.59 8.46
C ALA A 135 2.12 -13.19 9.50
N ASN A 136 2.65 -13.92 10.50
CA ASN A 136 1.85 -14.45 11.60
C ASN A 136 1.24 -13.35 12.46
N ASP A 137 2.01 -12.31 12.79
CA ASP A 137 1.51 -11.16 13.56
C ASP A 137 0.39 -10.43 12.80
N LEU A 138 0.53 -10.26 11.48
CA LEU A 138 -0.52 -9.68 10.65
C LEU A 138 -1.77 -10.57 10.63
N LEU A 139 -1.61 -11.89 10.56
CA LEU A 139 -2.75 -12.83 10.61
C LEU A 139 -3.44 -12.78 11.97
N ASP A 140 -2.70 -12.65 13.08
CA ASP A 140 -3.27 -12.45 14.42
C ASP A 140 -4.10 -11.16 14.49
N GLU A 141 -3.74 -10.11 13.75
CA GLU A 141 -4.49 -8.85 13.67
C GLU A 141 -5.76 -8.94 12.81
N ILE A 142 -5.64 -9.47 11.58
CA ILE A 142 -6.72 -9.39 10.58
C ILE A 142 -7.65 -10.61 10.59
N ALA A 143 -7.17 -11.73 11.11
CA ALA A 143 -7.89 -13.01 11.17
C ALA A 143 -7.59 -13.74 12.48
N PRO A 144 -7.87 -13.13 13.65
CA PRO A 144 -7.51 -13.68 14.95
C PRO A 144 -8.11 -15.06 15.17
N LEU A 145 -7.33 -15.97 15.76
CA LEU A 145 -7.81 -17.27 16.21
C LEU A 145 -8.66 -17.11 17.47
N ALA A 146 -9.64 -17.99 17.66
CA ALA A 146 -10.44 -17.99 18.90
C ALA A 146 -9.58 -18.31 20.15
N LYS A 147 -8.47 -19.03 19.94
CA LYS A 147 -7.46 -19.42 20.93
C LYS A 147 -6.11 -19.59 20.25
N GLY A 148 -5.05 -19.25 20.97
CA GLY A 148 -3.66 -19.36 20.48
C GLY A 148 -3.29 -18.26 19.48
N LYS A 149 -2.12 -18.41 18.88
CA LYS A 149 -1.59 -17.52 17.83
C LYS A 149 -1.32 -18.25 16.53
N TRP A 150 -1.31 -17.52 15.42
CA TRP A 150 -0.91 -18.09 14.12
C TRP A 150 0.49 -18.69 14.12
N SER A 151 1.41 -18.13 14.91
CA SER A 151 2.76 -18.68 15.10
C SER A 151 2.80 -20.07 15.72
N GLU A 152 1.73 -20.51 16.38
CA GLU A 152 1.62 -21.80 17.07
C GLU A 152 0.90 -22.86 16.21
N VAL A 153 0.41 -22.48 15.03
CA VAL A 153 -0.38 -23.39 14.17
C VAL A 153 0.54 -24.43 13.53
N THR A 154 0.23 -25.70 13.77
CA THR A 154 0.96 -26.85 13.22
C THR A 154 0.21 -27.53 12.08
N ARG A 155 -1.11 -27.36 12.01
CA ARG A 155 -1.96 -27.98 11.00
C ARG A 155 -3.26 -27.20 10.78
N LEU A 156 -3.72 -27.18 9.54
CA LEU A 156 -5.02 -26.64 9.14
C LEU A 156 -5.78 -27.64 8.25
N TRP A 157 -7.10 -27.74 8.43
CA TRP A 157 -7.95 -28.57 7.58
C TRP A 157 -9.42 -28.12 7.62
N PRO A 158 -10.19 -28.31 6.54
CA PRO A 158 -11.63 -28.09 6.58
C PRO A 158 -12.33 -29.25 7.29
N LYS A 159 -13.36 -28.95 8.09
CA LYS A 159 -14.22 -29.95 8.73
C LYS A 159 -15.68 -29.47 8.76
N PHE A 160 -16.61 -30.37 8.48
CA PHE A 160 -18.02 -30.10 8.73
C PHE A 160 -18.36 -30.17 10.22
N VAL A 161 -18.98 -29.11 10.73
CA VAL A 161 -19.57 -29.02 12.07
C VAL A 161 -21.06 -28.74 11.89
N GLY A 162 -21.88 -29.77 12.11
CA GLY A 162 -23.29 -29.76 11.73
C GLY A 162 -23.45 -29.61 10.21
N ALA A 163 -24.15 -28.56 9.78
CA ALA A 163 -24.36 -28.23 8.36
C ALA A 163 -23.35 -27.22 7.79
N SER A 164 -22.39 -26.75 8.61
CA SER A 164 -21.42 -25.71 8.21
C SER A 164 -20.02 -26.28 8.00
N MET A 165 -19.29 -25.77 7.02
CA MET A 165 -17.86 -26.04 6.86
C MET A 165 -17.07 -25.03 7.70
N GLN A 166 -16.17 -25.52 8.55
CA GLN A 166 -15.29 -24.71 9.37
C GLN A 166 -13.83 -25.02 9.03
N LEU A 167 -12.96 -24.02 9.13
CA LEU A 167 -11.52 -24.21 9.09
C LEU A 167 -11.07 -24.56 10.50
N MET A 168 -10.49 -25.74 10.68
CA MET A 168 -9.94 -26.19 11.95
C MET A 168 -8.44 -25.94 11.96
N LEU A 169 -7.91 -25.44 13.07
CA LEU A 169 -6.48 -25.25 13.27
C LEU A 169 -6.02 -25.98 14.52
N GLN A 170 -4.91 -26.71 14.42
CA GLN A 170 -4.26 -27.33 15.57
C GLN A 170 -3.05 -26.49 15.98
N VAL A 171 -3.01 -26.10 17.25
CA VAL A 171 -1.88 -25.37 17.83
C VAL A 171 -0.90 -26.33 18.53
N GLU A 172 0.33 -25.88 18.81
CA GLU A 172 1.39 -26.70 19.42
C GLU A 172 0.98 -27.37 20.75
N SER A 173 0.08 -26.75 21.53
CA SER A 173 -0.47 -27.34 22.76
C SER A 173 -1.31 -28.60 22.52
N GLY A 174 -1.67 -28.88 21.27
CA GLY A 174 -2.59 -29.96 20.87
C GLY A 174 -4.05 -29.54 20.89
N GLU A 175 -4.39 -28.33 21.36
CA GLU A 175 -5.75 -27.79 21.27
C GLU A 175 -6.13 -27.51 19.81
N THR A 176 -7.44 -27.59 19.51
CA THR A 176 -8.00 -27.21 18.22
C THR A 176 -8.86 -25.97 18.39
N THR A 177 -8.69 -25.02 17.48
CA THR A 177 -9.40 -23.73 17.42
C THR A 177 -10.07 -23.58 16.06
#